data_AF-A0A4Y3PRR9-F1
#
_entry.id   AF-A0A4Y3PRR9-F1
#
_cell.length_a   1.000
_cell.length_b   1.000
_cell.length_c   1.000
_cell.angle_alpha   90.00
_cell.angle_beta   90.00
_cell.angle_gamma   90.00
#
_symmetry.space_group_name_H-M   'P 1'
#
loop_
_entity.id
_entity.type
_entity.pdbx_description
1 polymer ?
#
loop_
_entity_poly.entity_id
_entity_poly.type
_entity_poly.pdbx_seq_one_letter_code
_entity_poly.pdbx_strand_id
1 'polypeptide(L)'
;MSQAKKREPQLIDSVLKGTFPYEETRGNACRIEVGTEKTRVVNYLFEHLEDEADVEYTIETTELKQLIEAWVVELEEFRAQAK
;
A
#
# COMPACT_ATOMS: atom_id res chain seq x y z
N MET A 1 19.84 -4.79 -22.90
CA MET A 1 19.63 -4.06 -21.64
C MET A 1 18.18 -4.29 -21.23
N SER A 2 17.93 -5.22 -20.31
CA SER A 2 16.58 -5.54 -19.85
C SER A 2 16.15 -4.48 -18.86
N GLN A 3 15.15 -3.67 -19.18
CA GLN A 3 14.53 -2.80 -18.18
C GLN A 3 13.96 -3.72 -17.09
N ALA A 4 14.43 -3.53 -15.85
CA ALA A 4 13.80 -4.17 -14.70
C ALA A 4 12.36 -3.68 -14.68
N LYS A 5 11.41 -4.59 -14.83
CA LYS A 5 9.97 -4.30 -14.78
C LYS A 5 9.71 -3.77 -13.37
N LYS A 6 9.57 -2.45 -13.20
CA LYS A 6 9.18 -1.84 -11.92
C LYS A 6 7.92 -2.57 -11.45
N ARG A 7 7.99 -3.25 -10.31
CA ARG A 7 6.83 -3.90 -9.70
C ARG A 7 6.03 -2.80 -9.01
N GLU A 8 5.30 -2.04 -9.81
CA GLU A 8 4.42 -0.98 -9.29
C GLU A 8 3.22 -1.62 -8.57
N PRO A 9 2.78 -1.07 -7.42
CA PRO A 9 1.59 -1.54 -6.74
C PRO A 9 0.35 -1.26 -7.61
N GLN A 10 -0.09 -2.29 -8.35
CA GLN A 10 -1.16 -2.19 -9.36
C GLN A 10 -2.44 -1.54 -8.81
N LEU A 11 -2.77 -1.80 -7.55
CA LEU A 11 -3.96 -1.33 -6.86
C LEU A 11 -3.92 0.17 -6.52
N ILE A 12 -2.74 0.71 -6.17
CA ILE A 12 -2.59 2.16 -5.93
C ILE A 12 -2.57 2.92 -7.26
N ASP A 13 -1.92 2.33 -8.25
CA ASP A 13 -1.77 2.92 -9.57
C ASP A 13 -3.09 3.06 -10.32
N SER A 14 -3.96 2.07 -10.24
CA SER A 14 -5.28 2.12 -10.89
C SER A 14 -6.14 3.25 -10.32
N VAL A 15 -6.06 3.49 -9.01
CA VAL A 15 -6.77 4.58 -8.32
C VAL A 15 -6.17 5.95 -8.66
N LEU A 16 -4.85 6.10 -8.56
CA LEU A 16 -4.19 7.37 -8.88
C LEU A 16 -4.25 7.74 -10.38
N LYS A 17 -4.34 6.76 -11.28
CA LYS A 17 -4.55 6.97 -12.72
C LYS A 17 -6.02 7.24 -13.07
N GLY A 18 -6.94 7.16 -12.10
CA GLY A 18 -8.37 7.35 -12.31
C GLY A 18 -9.04 6.21 -13.09
N THR A 19 -8.41 5.03 -13.16
CA THR A 19 -9.02 3.84 -13.76
C THR A 19 -10.21 3.37 -12.91
N PHE A 20 -10.03 3.40 -11.59
CA PHE A 20 -11.10 3.19 -10.62
C PHE A 20 -11.08 4.32 -9.59
N PRO A 21 -12.24 4.74 -9.07
CA PRO A 21 -12.29 5.75 -8.00
C PRO A 21 -11.85 5.20 -6.65
N TYR A 22 -11.80 3.87 -6.52
CA TYR A 22 -11.53 3.14 -5.29
C TYR A 22 -11.14 1.69 -5.61
N GLU A 23 -10.21 1.13 -4.84
CA GLU A 23 -9.94 -0.31 -4.82
C GLU A 23 -9.71 -0.80 -3.38
N GLU A 24 -9.95 -2.09 -3.14
CA GLU A 24 -9.62 -2.73 -1.87
C GLU A 24 -8.94 -4.08 -2.06
N THR A 25 -8.12 -4.45 -1.08
CA THR A 25 -7.59 -5.82 -0.97
C THR A 25 -7.55 -6.23 0.49
N ARG A 26 -7.54 -7.55 0.73
CA ARG A 26 -7.57 -8.14 2.07
C ARG A 26 -6.39 -9.09 2.24
N GLY A 27 -5.68 -8.93 3.34
CA GLY A 27 -4.74 -9.92 3.87
C GLY A 27 -5.34 -10.68 5.05
N ASN A 28 -4.50 -11.34 5.85
CA ASN A 28 -4.95 -12.20 6.94
C ASN A 28 -5.76 -11.50 8.03
N ALA A 29 -5.37 -10.29 8.42
CA ALA A 29 -6.04 -9.51 9.47
C ALA A 29 -6.35 -8.07 9.05
N CYS A 30 -5.77 -7.62 7.93
CA CYS A 30 -5.87 -6.23 7.47
C CYS A 30 -6.57 -6.14 6.12
N ARG A 31 -7.39 -5.10 5.96
CA ARG A 31 -7.94 -4.64 4.69
C ARG A 31 -7.24 -3.33 4.33
N ILE A 32 -6.82 -3.21 3.09
CA ILE A 32 -6.29 -1.96 2.55
C ILE A 32 -7.36 -1.40 1.62
N GLU A 33 -7.80 -0.19 1.91
CA GLU A 33 -8.83 0.55 1.19
C GLU A 33 -8.16 1.76 0.54
N VAL A 34 -8.03 1.77 -0.79
CA VAL A 34 -7.31 2.80 -1.52
C VAL A 34 -8.29 3.74 -2.22
N GLY A 35 -8.38 4.97 -1.71
CA GLY A 35 -9.06 6.07 -2.37
C GLY A 35 -8.09 7.00 -3.09
N THR A 36 -8.63 7.96 -3.85
CA THR A 36 -7.82 8.92 -4.63
C THR A 36 -6.93 9.79 -3.74
N GLU A 37 -7.44 10.24 -2.59
CA GLU A 37 -6.70 11.11 -1.67
C GLU A 37 -6.04 10.32 -0.54
N LYS A 38 -6.77 9.35 0.02
CA LYS A 38 -6.37 8.64 1.24
C LYS A 38 -6.46 7.13 1.06
N THR A 39 -5.49 6.45 1.62
CA THR A 39 -5.50 5.00 1.83
C THR A 39 -5.72 4.71 3.30
N ARG A 40 -6.64 3.79 3.60
CA ARG A 40 -6.88 3.27 4.95
C ARG A 40 -6.37 1.85 5.06
N VAL A 41 -5.67 1.56 6.15
CA VAL A 41 -5.30 0.22 6.56
C VAL A 41 -6.13 -0.11 7.79
N VAL A 42 -7.03 -1.07 7.67
CA VAL A 42 -8.00 -1.44 8.71
C VAL A 42 -7.70 -2.84 9.19
N ASN A 43 -7.49 -3.02 10.49
CA ASN A 43 -7.47 -4.32 11.14
C ASN A 43 -8.91 -4.80 11.37
N TYR A 44 -9.45 -5.52 10.39
CA TYR A 44 -10.86 -5.93 10.39
C TYR A 44 -11.19 -7.01 11.42
N LEU A 45 -10.19 -7.61 12.07
CA LEU A 45 -10.44 -8.55 13.16
C LEU A 45 -10.96 -7.85 14.42
N PHE A 46 -10.69 -6.55 14.56
CA PHE A 46 -11.01 -5.77 15.75
C PHE A 46 -11.87 -4.54 15.41
N GLU A 47 -12.34 -4.36 14.16
CA GLU A 47 -13.12 -3.19 13.72
C GLU A 47 -14.46 -3.01 14.45
N HIS A 48 -14.90 -4.00 15.23
CA HIS A 48 -16.14 -3.99 16.00
C HIS A 48 -15.94 -3.99 17.53
N LEU A 49 -14.71 -3.79 18.00
CA LEU A 49 -14.42 -3.70 19.42
C LEU A 49 -14.37 -2.23 19.83
N GLU A 50 -15.25 -1.85 20.76
CA GLU A 50 -15.45 -0.45 21.18
C GLU A 50 -14.22 0.17 21.88
N ASP A 51 -13.26 -0.64 22.31
CA ASP A 51 -12.14 -0.23 23.18
C ASP A 51 -10.74 -0.21 22.51
N GLU A 52 -10.61 -0.54 21.22
CA GLU A 52 -9.29 -0.55 20.56
C GLU A 52 -9.03 0.73 19.75
N ALA A 53 -8.22 1.61 20.33
CA ALA A 53 -7.88 2.93 19.76
C ALA A 53 -6.99 2.89 18.49
N ASP A 54 -6.53 1.73 18.04
CA ASP A 54 -5.52 1.59 16.96
C ASP A 54 -5.91 0.58 15.87
N VAL A 55 -7.21 0.35 15.64
CA VAL A 55 -7.69 -0.62 14.63
C VAL A 55 -7.57 -0.13 13.20
N GLU A 56 -7.27 1.16 12.99
CA GLU A 56 -7.10 1.72 11.66
C GLU A 56 -5.96 2.75 11.59
N TYR A 57 -5.36 2.83 10.41
CA TYR A 57 -4.40 3.87 10.06
C TYR A 57 -4.76 4.48 8.71
N THR A 58 -4.58 5.79 8.58
CA THR A 58 -4.86 6.52 7.34
C THR A 58 -3.62 7.27 6.88
N ILE A 59 -3.32 7.18 5.58
CA ILE A 59 -2.19 7.84 4.93
C ILE A 59 -2.62 8.45 3.60
N GLU A 60 -1.96 9.50 3.13
CA GLU A 60 -2.20 10.00 1.77
C GLU A 60 -1.81 8.93 0.74
N THR A 61 -2.66 8.70 -0.26
CA THR A 61 -2.44 7.63 -1.25
C THR A 61 -1.16 7.86 -2.05
N THR A 62 -0.85 9.13 -2.36
CA THR A 62 0.39 9.52 -3.03
C THR A 62 1.61 9.31 -2.14
N GLU A 63 1.51 9.60 -0.84
CA GLU A 63 2.59 9.39 0.13
C GLU A 63 2.89 7.89 0.27
N LEU A 64 1.86 7.04 0.43
CA LEU A 64 2.02 5.60 0.51
C LEU A 64 2.74 5.02 -0.72
N LYS A 65 2.38 5.49 -1.92
CA LYS A 65 3.06 5.09 -3.16
C LYS A 65 4.56 5.42 -3.11
N GLN A 66 4.91 6.64 -2.72
CA GLN A 66 6.30 7.08 -2.64
C GLN A 66 7.10 6.26 -1.62
N LEU A 67 6.50 5.96 -0.46
CA LEU A 67 7.13 5.10 0.56
C LEU A 67 7.40 3.69 0.05
N ILE A 68 6.44 3.09 -0.67
CA ILE A 68 6.62 1.76 -1.29
C ILE A 68 7.73 1.80 -2.34
N GLU A 69 7.75 2.83 -3.20
CA GLU A 69 8.77 2.99 -4.23
C GLU A 69 10.17 3.14 -3.62
N ALA A 70 10.32 3.97 -2.58
CA ALA A 70 11.57 4.13 -1.85
C ALA A 70 12.01 2.82 -1.20
N TRP A 71 11.10 2.09 -0.55
CA TRP A 71 11.41 0.81 0.07
C TRP A 71 11.85 -0.24 -0.96
N VAL A 72 11.22 -0.30 -2.13
CA VAL A 72 11.61 -1.23 -3.20
C VAL A 72 13.04 -0.95 -3.68
N VAL A 73 13.42 0.32 -3.86
CA VAL A 73 14.79 0.70 -4.26
C VAL A 73 15.81 0.25 -3.22
N GLU A 74 15.61 0.61 -1.96
CA GLU A 74 16.50 0.22 -0.85
C GLU A 74 16.61 -1.31 -0.72
N LEU A 75 15.50 -2.02 -0.90
CA LEU A 75 15.47 -3.49 -0.85
C LEU A 75 16.25 -4.13 -2.01
N GLU A 76 16.21 -3.54 -3.20
CA GLU A 76 16.99 -3.99 -4.36
C GLU A 76 18.49 -3.78 -4.12
N GLU A 77 18.89 -2.63 -3.59
CA GLU A 77 20.28 -2.34 -3.25
C GLU A 77 20.82 -3.28 -2.17
N PHE A 78 20.06 -3.48 -1.10
CA PHE A 78 20.40 -4.43 -0.03
C PHE A 78 20.63 -5.85 -0.59
N ARG A 79 19.74 -6.32 -1.49
CA ARG A 79 19.84 -7.64 -2.11
C ARG A 79 21.00 -7.76 -3.11
N ALA A 80 21.42 -6.66 -3.73
CA ALA A 80 22.56 -6.66 -4.64
C ALA A 80 23.89 -6.82 -3.89
N GLN A 81 23.99 -6.27 -2.67
CA GLN A 81 25.18 -6.41 -1.83
C GLN A 81 25.33 -7.81 -1.21
N ALA A 82 24.23 -8.55 -1.07
CA ALA A 82 24.20 -9.91 -0.53
C ALA A 82 24.52 -11.02 -1.57
N LYS A 83 24.86 -10.63 -2.80
CA LYS A 83 25.28 -11.52 -3.90
C LYS A 83 26.76 -11.36 -4.19
#